data_AF-X8CMC0-F1
#
_entry.id   AF-X8CMC0-F1
#
_cell.length_a   1.000
_cell.length_b   1.000
_cell.length_c   1.000
_cell.angle_alpha   90.00
_cell.angle_beta   90.00
_cell.angle_gamma   90.00
#
_symmetry.space_group_name_H-M   'P 1'
#
loop_
_entity.id
_entity.type
_entity.pdbx_description
1 polymer ?
#
loop_
_entity_poly.entity_id
_entity_poly.type
_entity_poly.pdbx_seq_one_letter_code
_entity_poly.pdbx_strand_id
1 'polypeptide(L)'
;MSTVVADSPMIVLPGLPTTVDPGPVITQMLRRAASPSYGSWWHRAESVGFCAHPIQLRGTDTGGRRHTVWTRCNNRRATVCPSCSDLYARDTWQLVHAGAPAATTTYPLKSLAVRRCSPL
;
A
#
# COMPACT_ATOMS: atom_id res chain seq x y z
N MET A 1 5.13 -30.61 -7.32
CA MET A 1 5.76 -29.29 -7.52
C MET A 1 5.87 -29.11 -9.03
N SER A 2 4.84 -28.54 -9.65
CA SER A 2 4.79 -28.40 -11.12
C SER A 2 5.25 -26.99 -11.48
N THR A 3 6.46 -26.88 -12.02
CA THR A 3 6.91 -25.68 -12.73
C THR A 3 6.02 -25.51 -13.96
N VAL A 4 5.16 -24.50 -13.96
CA VAL A 4 4.46 -24.10 -15.18
C VAL A 4 5.50 -23.40 -16.05
N VAL A 5 6.01 -24.12 -17.07
CA VAL A 5 6.72 -23.48 -18.18
C VAL A 5 5.65 -22.76 -18.99
N ALA A 6 5.45 -21.48 -18.68
CA ALA A 6 4.70 -20.61 -19.57
C ALA A 6 5.48 -20.51 -20.88
N ASP A 7 4.79 -20.78 -21.99
CA ASP A 7 5.25 -20.46 -23.33
C ASP A 7 5.81 -19.03 -23.38
N SER A 8 6.88 -18.84 -24.13
CA SER A 8 7.82 -17.71 -24.00
C SER A 8 7.13 -16.33 -24.04
N PRO A 9 7.45 -15.37 -23.14
CA PRO A 9 6.93 -14.01 -23.28
C PRO A 9 7.64 -13.25 -24.41
N MET A 10 6.84 -12.67 -25.32
CA MET A 10 7.27 -11.75 -26.40
C MET A 10 7.91 -10.45 -25.91
N ILE A 11 7.87 -10.17 -24.60
CA ILE A 11 8.44 -8.95 -24.00
C ILE A 11 9.55 -9.37 -23.04
N VAL A 12 10.79 -9.15 -23.46
CA VAL A 12 11.99 -9.29 -22.62
C VAL A 12 12.44 -7.88 -22.21
N LEU A 13 12.28 -7.54 -20.93
CA LEU A 13 12.82 -6.30 -20.38
C LEU A 13 14.28 -6.51 -19.95
N PRO A 14 15.22 -5.62 -20.32
CA PRO A 14 16.60 -5.69 -19.85
C PRO A 14 16.67 -5.66 -18.31
N GLY A 15 17.35 -6.65 -17.73
CA GLY A 15 17.56 -6.74 -16.28
C GLY A 15 16.39 -7.33 -15.46
N LEU A 16 15.30 -7.76 -16.10
CA LEU A 16 14.22 -8.49 -15.42
C LEU A 16 14.32 -10.00 -15.71
N PRO A 17 14.17 -10.87 -14.70
CA PRO A 17 14.08 -12.30 -14.94
C PRO A 17 12.82 -12.62 -15.75
N THR A 18 12.95 -13.48 -16.76
CA THR A 18 11.85 -13.94 -17.63
C THR A 18 10.92 -14.94 -16.95
N THR A 19 11.31 -15.44 -15.78
CA THR A 19 10.55 -16.42 -15.00
C THR A 19 10.53 -16.03 -13.53
N VAL A 20 9.33 -15.88 -12.97
CA VAL A 20 9.07 -15.76 -11.53
C VAL A 20 8.22 -16.96 -11.15
N ASP A 21 8.60 -17.72 -10.13
CA ASP A 21 7.74 -18.77 -9.57
C ASP A 21 6.67 -18.15 -8.66
N PRO A 22 5.37 -18.14 -9.06
CA PRO A 22 4.32 -17.56 -8.24
C PRO A 22 3.85 -18.51 -7.12
N GLY A 23 4.26 -19.79 -7.13
CA GLY A 23 3.75 -20.83 -6.25
C GLY A 23 3.82 -20.48 -4.75
N PRO A 24 4.94 -19.95 -4.23
CA PRO A 24 5.04 -19.54 -2.83
C PRO A 24 4.07 -18.41 -2.47
N VAL A 25 3.90 -17.43 -3.35
CA VAL A 25 2.98 -16.29 -3.15
C VAL A 25 1.54 -16.77 -3.14
N ILE A 26 1.15 -17.60 -4.10
CA ILE A 26 -0.18 -18.21 -4.17
C ILE A 26 -0.47 -19.02 -2.91
N THR A 27 0.50 -19.81 -2.44
CA THR A 27 0.36 -20.59 -1.20
C THR A 27 0.13 -19.69 0.02
N GLN A 28 0.83 -18.56 0.12
CA GLN A 28 0.60 -17.58 1.18
C GLN A 28 -0.78 -16.92 1.07
N MET A 29 -1.22 -16.58 -0.15
CA MET A 29 -2.55 -16.02 -0.39
C MET A 29 -3.65 -16.98 0.04
N LEU A 30 -3.57 -18.25 -0.36
CA LEU A 30 -4.53 -19.29 0.02
C LEU A 30 -4.56 -19.50 1.54
N ARG A 31 -3.39 -19.53 2.19
CA ARG A 31 -3.29 -19.65 3.65
C ARG A 31 -3.98 -18.48 4.36
N ARG A 32 -3.79 -17.24 3.89
CA ARG A 32 -4.45 -16.06 4.47
C ARG A 32 -5.96 -16.09 4.23
N ALA A 33 -6.39 -16.43 3.01
CA ALA A 33 -7.79 -16.50 2.61
C ALA A 33 -8.57 -17.56 3.41
N ALA A 34 -7.95 -18.71 3.70
CA ALA A 34 -8.53 -19.78 4.50
C ALA A 34 -8.54 -19.48 6.02
N SER A 35 -7.93 -18.39 6.48
CA SER A 35 -7.86 -18.09 7.92
C SER A 35 -9.22 -17.64 8.48
N PRO A 36 -9.63 -18.07 9.68
CA PRO A 36 -10.88 -17.62 10.31
C PRO A 36 -10.97 -16.10 10.50
N SER A 37 -9.82 -15.45 10.65
CA SER A 37 -9.68 -13.99 10.78
C SER A 37 -9.71 -13.24 9.44
N TYR A 38 -9.89 -13.92 8.31
CA TYR A 38 -9.78 -13.31 6.99
C TYR A 38 -10.72 -12.12 6.82
N GLY A 39 -11.99 -12.23 7.21
CA GLY A 39 -12.97 -11.15 7.04
C GLY A 39 -12.60 -9.86 7.78
N SER A 40 -12.18 -9.97 9.05
CA SER A 40 -11.78 -8.79 9.84
C SER A 40 -10.45 -8.20 9.36
N TRP A 41 -9.53 -9.04 8.88
CA TRP A 41 -8.30 -8.60 8.23
C TRP A 41 -8.58 -7.88 6.91
N TRP A 42 -9.43 -8.43 6.04
CA TRP A 42 -9.78 -7.87 4.74
C TRP A 42 -10.48 -6.52 4.89
N HIS A 43 -11.46 -6.43 5.79
CA HIS A 43 -12.14 -5.16 6.09
C HIS A 43 -11.15 -4.09 6.58
N ARG A 44 -10.14 -4.48 7.37
CA ARG A 44 -9.08 -3.56 7.76
C ARG A 44 -8.20 -3.14 6.59
N ALA A 45 -7.79 -4.08 5.73
CA ALA A 45 -7.00 -3.79 4.54
C ALA A 45 -7.74 -2.83 3.59
N GLU A 46 -9.03 -3.05 3.39
CA GLU A 46 -9.91 -2.17 2.61
C GLU A 46 -10.03 -0.78 3.24
N SER A 47 -10.24 -0.70 4.56
CA SER A 47 -10.40 0.58 5.28
C SER A 47 -9.19 1.53 5.14
N VAL A 48 -8.00 1.00 4.89
CA VAL A 48 -6.76 1.77 4.68
C VAL A 48 -6.36 1.89 3.21
N GLY A 49 -7.20 1.43 2.28
CA GLY A 49 -6.94 1.46 0.84
C GLY A 49 -5.79 0.55 0.42
N PHE A 50 -5.64 -0.62 1.06
CA PHE A 50 -4.58 -1.60 0.79
C PHE A 50 -3.15 -1.04 0.95
N CYS A 51 -2.98 -0.08 1.86
CA CYS A 51 -1.66 0.41 2.26
C CYS A 51 -0.83 -0.75 2.84
N ALA A 52 0.39 -0.98 2.32
CA ALA A 52 1.30 -1.99 2.86
C ALA A 52 1.85 -1.61 4.25
N HIS A 53 1.75 -0.33 4.62
CA HIS A 53 2.26 0.21 5.88
C HIS A 53 1.22 1.13 6.53
N PRO A 54 0.08 0.59 6.99
CA PRO A 54 -0.95 1.42 7.61
C PRO A 54 -0.45 2.08 8.89
N ILE A 55 -0.84 3.34 9.12
CA ILE A 55 -0.51 4.10 10.33
C ILE A 55 -1.75 4.27 11.19
N GLN A 56 -1.54 4.27 12.50
CA GLN A 56 -2.60 4.52 13.48
C GLN A 56 -2.51 5.96 13.95
N LEU A 57 -3.55 6.74 13.67
CA LEU A 57 -3.73 8.07 14.22
C LEU A 57 -4.49 7.95 15.53
N ARG A 58 -4.03 8.69 16.54
CA ARG A 58 -4.70 8.83 17.83
C ARG A 58 -4.92 10.30 18.08
N GLY A 59 -6.15 10.66 18.42
CA GLY A 59 -6.54 12.04 18.69
C GLY A 59 -7.60 12.10 19.77
N THR A 60 -7.74 13.26 20.38
CA THR A 60 -8.84 13.60 21.29
C THR A 60 -9.72 14.62 20.62
N ASP A 61 -11.04 14.44 20.68
CA ASP A 61 -11.96 15.46 20.20
C ASP A 61 -12.11 16.61 21.20
N THR A 62 -12.89 17.63 20.83
CA THR A 62 -13.18 18.79 21.67
C THR A 62 -13.94 18.45 22.96
N GLY A 63 -14.61 17.30 23.01
CA GLY A 63 -15.28 16.77 24.19
C GLY A 63 -14.39 15.88 25.07
N GLY A 64 -13.11 15.72 24.73
CA GLY A 64 -12.14 14.90 25.46
C GLY A 64 -12.23 13.39 25.17
N ARG A 65 -13.07 12.95 24.22
CA ARG A 65 -13.16 11.54 23.83
C ARG A 65 -11.92 11.16 23.03
N ARG A 66 -11.29 10.04 23.39
CA ARG A 66 -10.18 9.47 22.63
C ARG A 66 -10.68 8.71 21.41
N HIS A 67 -10.11 9.03 20.25
CA HIS A 67 -10.39 8.36 18.98
C HIS A 67 -9.12 7.72 18.43
N THR A 68 -9.32 6.65 17.68
CA THR A 68 -8.23 5.94 16.99
C THR A 68 -8.71 5.59 15.59
N VAL A 69 -7.96 6.05 14.59
CA VAL A 69 -8.29 5.84 13.18
C VAL A 69 -7.09 5.24 12.49
N TRP A 70 -7.33 4.22 11.66
CA TRP A 70 -6.32 3.67 10.77
C TRP A 70 -6.38 4.39 9.43
N THR A 71 -5.22 4.74 8.89
CA THR A 71 -5.13 5.37 7.58
C THR A 71 -3.88 4.90 6.84
N ARG A 72 -3.83 5.18 5.54
CA ARG A 72 -2.65 4.94 4.70
C ARG A 72 -1.46 5.78 5.17
N CYS A 73 -0.23 5.27 5.03
CA CYS A 73 0.97 6.04 5.39
C CYS A 73 1.23 7.26 4.50
N ASN A 74 0.65 7.28 3.29
CA ASN A 74 0.83 8.33 2.29
C ASN A 74 2.30 8.62 1.93
N ASN A 75 3.19 7.63 2.07
CA ASN A 75 4.58 7.76 1.65
C ASN A 75 4.68 7.64 0.12
N ARG A 76 5.29 8.64 -0.51
CA ARG A 76 5.45 8.72 -1.98
C ARG A 76 6.66 7.92 -2.50
N ARG A 77 7.47 7.31 -1.64
CA ARG A 77 8.64 6.51 -2.02
C ARG A 77 8.25 5.05 -2.20
N ALA A 78 8.39 4.52 -3.40
CA ALA A 78 8.11 3.11 -3.72
C ALA A 78 8.91 2.14 -2.83
N THR A 79 10.15 2.49 -2.46
CA THR A 79 10.99 1.72 -1.55
C THR A 79 10.43 1.63 -0.13
N VAL A 80 9.58 2.58 0.29
CA VAL A 80 8.94 2.57 1.61
C VAL A 80 7.54 2.00 1.54
N CYS A 81 6.74 2.35 0.53
CA CYS A 81 5.40 1.82 0.38
C CYS A 81 5.00 1.79 -1.11
N PRO A 82 5.08 0.63 -1.78
CA PRO A 82 4.76 0.53 -3.21
C PRO A 82 3.30 0.91 -3.48
N SER A 83 2.35 0.46 -2.64
CA SER A 83 0.93 0.75 -2.88
C SER A 83 0.54 2.23 -2.78
N CYS A 84 1.07 2.97 -1.80
CA CYS A 84 0.82 4.41 -1.71
C CYS A 84 1.56 5.20 -2.79
N SER A 85 2.76 4.74 -3.18
CA SER A 85 3.55 5.34 -4.26
C SER A 85 2.84 5.20 -5.60
N ASP A 86 2.30 4.01 -5.91
CA ASP A 86 1.58 3.76 -7.17
C ASP A 86 0.30 4.58 -7.27
N LEU A 87 -0.45 4.68 -6.17
CA LEU A 87 -1.64 5.51 -6.12
C LEU A 87 -1.29 7.00 -6.34
N TYR A 88 -0.24 7.50 -5.67
CA TYR A 88 0.25 8.86 -5.89
C TYR A 88 0.70 9.09 -7.34
N ALA A 89 1.39 8.13 -7.96
CA ALA A 89 1.84 8.22 -9.34
C ALA A 89 0.65 8.31 -10.30
N ARG A 90 -0.41 7.49 -10.10
CA ARG A 90 -1.65 7.57 -10.89
C ARG A 90 -2.35 8.92 -10.72
N ASP A 91 -2.52 9.39 -9.48
CA ASP A 91 -3.17 10.67 -9.20
C ASP A 91 -2.40 11.84 -9.83
N THR A 92 -1.06 11.82 -9.70
CA THR A 92 -0.19 12.84 -10.29
C THR A 92 -0.22 12.80 -11.81
N TRP A 93 -0.27 11.62 -12.42
CA TRP A 93 -0.41 11.47 -13.86
C TRP A 93 -1.69 12.15 -14.36
N GLN A 94 -2.82 11.96 -13.67
CA GLN A 94 -4.08 12.64 -14.02
C GLN A 94 -3.95 14.16 -13.95
N LEU A 95 -3.33 14.68 -12.88
CA LEU A 95 -3.11 16.12 -12.70
C LEU A 95 -2.21 16.71 -13.80
N VAL A 96 -1.08 16.07 -14.09
CA VAL A 96 -0.13 16.53 -15.11
C VAL A 96 -0.77 16.48 -16.49
N HIS A 97 -1.52 15.42 -16.83
CA HIS A 97 -2.23 15.33 -18.10
C HIS A 97 -3.35 16.37 -18.24
N ALA A 98 -3.95 16.81 -17.13
CA ALA A 98 -4.91 17.92 -17.10
C ALA A 98 -4.23 19.31 -17.15
N GLY A 99 -2.91 19.39 -17.23
CA GLY A 99 -2.14 20.64 -17.28
C GLY A 99 -1.88 21.28 -15.91
N ALA A 100 -2.11 20.58 -14.81
CA ALA A 100 -1.82 21.10 -13.48
C ALA A 100 -0.30 21.07 -13.20
N PRO A 101 0.29 22.15 -12.67
CA PRO A 101 1.70 22.17 -12.29
C PRO A 101 1.94 21.28 -11.06
N ALA A 102 3.16 20.74 -10.94
CA ALA A 102 3.55 19.95 -9.79
C ALA A 102 3.47 20.79 -8.50
N ALA A 103 2.72 20.30 -7.51
CA ALA A 103 2.55 21.01 -6.24
C ALA A 103 3.81 20.88 -5.35
N THR A 104 4.51 21.99 -5.12
CA THR A 104 5.57 22.10 -4.11
C THR A 104 4.94 22.42 -2.76
N THR A 105 4.89 21.44 -1.86
CA THR A 105 4.29 21.64 -0.55
C THR A 105 5.22 22.39 0.40
N THR A 106 4.84 23.59 0.83
CA THR A 106 5.33 24.25 2.06
C THR A 106 4.15 24.36 3.03
N TYR A 107 4.10 23.51 4.06
CA TYR A 107 3.17 23.67 5.18
C TYR A 107 3.91 23.55 6.52
N PRO A 108 3.64 24.44 7.50
CA PRO A 108 4.13 24.29 8.86
C PRO A 108 3.27 23.26 9.59
N LEU A 109 3.79 22.05 9.80
CA LEU A 109 3.08 21.00 10.52
C LEU A 109 3.09 21.32 12.04
N LYS A 110 1.93 21.67 12.60
CA LYS A 110 1.70 21.57 14.05
C LYS A 110 1.49 20.10 14.43
N SER A 111 2.26 19.69 15.44
CA SER A 111 2.25 18.44 16.22
C SER A 111 1.11 17.43 15.95
N LEU A 112 1.36 16.48 15.04
CA LEU A 112 0.62 15.21 14.95
C LEU A 112 1.60 14.06 15.26
N ALA A 113 1.37 13.33 16.36
CA ALA A 113 2.22 12.20 16.73
C ALA A 113 1.83 10.95 15.92
N VAL A 114 2.64 10.61 14.92
CA VAL A 114 2.48 9.40 14.10
C VAL A 114 3.25 8.25 14.75
N ARG A 115 2.57 7.15 15.12
CA ARG A 115 3.24 5.89 15.46
C ARG A 115 3.19 4.96 14.25
N ARG A 116 4.36 4.50 13.79
CA ARG A 116 4.46 3.38 12.84
C ARG A 116 4.31 2.08 13.65
N CYS A 117 3.46 1.16 13.18
CA CYS A 117 3.47 -0.20 13.69
C CYS A 117 4.42 -1.06 12.86
N SER A 118 5.07 -2.00 13.53
CA SER A 118 5.90 -3.06 12.97
C SER A 118 5.08 -4.02 12.09
N PRO A 119 5.72 -4.68 11.10
CA PRO A 119 5.03 -5.59 10.18
C PRO A 119 4.49 -6.82 10.93
N LEU A 120 3.23 -7.18 10.66
CA LEU A 120 2.57 -8.43 11.03
C LEU A 120 2.54 -9.38 9.83
#